data_AF-A0A1F5J9F0-F1
#
_entry.id   AF-A0A1F5J9F0-F1
#
_cell.length_a   1.000
_cell.length_b   1.000
_cell.length_c   1.000
_cell.angle_alpha   90.00
_cell.angle_beta   90.00
_cell.angle_gamma   90.00
#
_symmetry.space_group_name_H-M   'P 1'
#
loop_
_entity.id
_entity.type
_entity.pdbx_description
1 polymer ?
#
loop_
_entity_poly.entity_id
_entity_poly.type
_entity_poly.pdbx_seq_one_letter_code
_entity_poly.pdbx_strand_id
1 'polypeptide(L)'
;MSYEREERDLLTIFKDGINKGLRVLNIRSKEAYDTLKIKNTIRQLERRRREAVYDMGASVYRTFKHTGKVVEDTVAARCADIDRIESEIDEWKENLKLVHMNAAKALGSVKALAKPRIAAFCDCGAEIEEGARYCGQCYKELN
;
A
#
# COMPACT_ATOMS: atom_id res chain seq x y z
N MET A 1 19.03 -22.18 40.25
CA MET A 1 18.08 -22.60 39.19
C MET A 1 17.40 -21.40 38.49
N SER A 2 18.00 -20.20 38.49
CA SER A 2 17.43 -18.98 37.89
C SER A 2 18.01 -18.61 36.52
N TYR A 3 19.20 -19.10 36.17
CA TYR A 3 19.93 -18.70 34.95
C TYR A 3 19.41 -19.33 33.64
N GLU A 4 18.83 -20.54 33.68
CA GLU A 4 18.30 -21.23 32.47
C GLU A 4 16.94 -20.71 31.98
N ARG A 5 16.34 -19.75 32.69
CA ARG A 5 15.06 -19.13 32.30
C ARG A 5 15.27 -17.86 31.47
N GLU A 6 16.27 -17.03 31.81
CA GLU A 6 16.57 -15.78 31.10
C GLU A 6 17.09 -15.98 29.67
N GLU A 7 17.89 -17.01 29.39
CA GLU A 7 18.40 -17.28 28.03
C GLU A 7 17.30 -17.71 27.04
N ARG A 8 16.25 -18.40 27.53
CA ARG A 8 15.10 -18.78 26.70
C ARG A 8 14.26 -17.58 26.31
N ASP A 9 14.13 -16.58 27.18
CA ASP A 9 13.38 -15.34 26.91
C ASP A 9 14.11 -14.42 25.92
N LEU A 10 15.45 -14.36 25.96
CA LEU A 10 16.23 -13.58 24.98
C LEU A 10 16.14 -14.18 23.57
N LEU A 11 16.19 -15.51 23.44
CA LEU A 11 16.07 -16.19 22.16
C LEU A 11 14.67 -16.05 21.55
N THR A 12 13.61 -16.01 22.36
CA THR A 12 12.23 -15.79 21.88
C THR A 12 12.02 -14.34 21.45
N ILE A 13 12.50 -13.36 22.21
CA ILE A 13 12.46 -11.93 21.84
C ILE A 13 13.20 -11.70 20.51
N PHE A 14 14.38 -12.30 20.33
CA PHE A 14 15.15 -12.19 19.10
C PHE A 14 14.45 -12.84 17.90
N LYS A 15 13.91 -14.06 18.07
CA LYS A 15 13.10 -14.74 17.03
C LYS A 15 11.87 -13.91 16.64
N ASP A 16 11.20 -13.30 17.61
CA ASP A 16 10.05 -12.43 17.36
C ASP A 16 10.45 -11.16 16.61
N GLY A 17 11.59 -10.55 16.94
CA GLY A 17 12.16 -9.42 16.20
C GLY A 17 12.44 -9.75 14.73
N ILE A 18 13.06 -10.91 14.45
CA ILE A 18 13.34 -11.39 13.10
C ILE A 18 12.03 -11.66 12.33
N ASN A 19 11.09 -12.39 12.94
CA ASN A 19 9.80 -12.70 12.32
C ASN A 19 9.01 -11.42 11.99
N LYS A 20 9.08 -10.39 12.85
CA LYS A 20 8.48 -9.07 12.60
C LYS A 20 9.16 -8.35 11.43
N GLY A 21 10.50 -8.30 11.41
CA GLY A 21 11.26 -7.69 10.33
C GLY A 21 10.93 -8.31 8.97
N LEU A 22 10.88 -9.65 8.91
CA LEU A 22 10.48 -10.39 7.72
C LEU A 22 9.04 -10.04 7.27
N ARG A 23 8.09 -9.92 8.18
CA ARG A 23 6.70 -9.53 7.85
C ARG A 23 6.61 -8.11 7.31
N VAL A 24 7.29 -7.14 7.92
CA VAL A 24 7.31 -5.74 7.45
C VAL A 24 7.92 -5.65 6.06
N LEU A 25 9.05 -6.33 5.83
CA LEU A 25 9.69 -6.40 4.53
C LEU A 25 8.77 -7.02 3.50
N ASN A 26 8.13 -8.16 3.81
CA ASN A 26 7.19 -8.81 2.90
C ASN A 26 6.04 -7.88 2.47
N ILE A 27 5.44 -7.14 3.41
CA ILE A 27 4.36 -6.18 3.11
C ILE A 27 4.87 -5.08 2.17
N ARG A 28 6.01 -4.45 2.49
CA ARG A 28 6.58 -3.35 1.69
C ARG A 28 7.03 -3.80 0.30
N SER A 29 7.67 -4.96 0.20
CA SER A 29 8.10 -5.53 -1.07
C SER A 29 6.91 -5.84 -1.96
N LYS A 30 5.84 -6.42 -1.41
CA LYS A 30 4.60 -6.68 -2.13
C LYS A 30 3.92 -5.39 -2.59
N GLU A 31 3.77 -4.41 -1.70
CA GLU A 31 3.21 -3.09 -2.05
C GLU A 31 3.99 -2.42 -3.18
N ALA A 32 5.33 -2.43 -3.11
CA ALA A 32 6.18 -1.83 -4.13
C ALA A 32 6.04 -2.52 -5.49
N TYR A 33 5.99 -3.86 -5.49
CA TYR A 33 5.77 -4.65 -6.70
C TYR A 33 4.39 -4.38 -7.32
N ASP A 34 3.33 -4.44 -6.50
CA ASP A 34 1.96 -4.19 -6.96
C ASP A 34 1.80 -2.76 -7.48
N THR A 35 2.40 -1.78 -6.80
CA THR A 35 2.47 -0.38 -7.23
C THR A 35 3.14 -0.23 -8.60
N LEU A 36 4.29 -0.87 -8.80
CA LEU A 36 5.02 -0.83 -10.07
C LEU A 36 4.18 -1.44 -11.20
N LYS A 37 3.57 -2.60 -10.94
CA LYS A 37 2.71 -3.29 -11.90
C LYS A 37 1.53 -2.42 -12.31
N ILE A 38 0.79 -1.87 -11.35
CA ILE A 38 -0.36 -0.98 -11.61
C ILE A 38 0.08 0.27 -12.38
N LYS A 39 1.16 0.93 -11.98
CA LYS A 39 1.67 2.12 -12.68
C LYS A 39 2.07 1.82 -14.12
N ASN A 40 2.65 0.66 -14.38
CA ASN A 40 2.98 0.23 -15.74
C ASN A 40 1.72 -0.01 -16.57
N THR A 41 0.70 -0.64 -16.00
CA THR A 41 -0.60 -0.82 -16.67
C THR A 41 -1.26 0.53 -16.97
N ILE A 42 -1.31 1.46 -16.03
CA ILE A 42 -1.83 2.83 -16.25
C ILE A 42 -1.08 3.51 -17.38
N ARG A 43 0.26 3.45 -17.39
CA ARG A 43 1.07 4.05 -18.48
C ARG A 43 0.74 3.45 -19.85
N GLN A 44 0.54 2.14 -19.92
CA GLN A 44 0.15 1.47 -21.17
C GLN A 44 -1.24 1.91 -21.62
N LEU A 45 -2.22 1.97 -20.72
CA LEU A 45 -3.58 2.45 -21.02
C LEU A 45 -3.60 3.91 -21.45
N GLU A 46 -2.86 4.79 -20.76
CA GLU A 46 -2.72 6.20 -21.16
C GLU A 46 -2.10 6.34 -22.55
N ARG A 47 -1.17 5.45 -22.92
CA ARG A 47 -0.59 5.41 -24.27
C ARG A 47 -1.63 4.99 -25.30
N ARG A 48 -2.37 3.91 -25.04
CA ARG A 48 -3.50 3.45 -25.87
C ARG A 48 -4.57 4.52 -26.03
N ARG A 49 -4.90 5.27 -24.97
CA ARG A 49 -5.85 6.39 -25.03
C ARG A 49 -5.35 7.48 -25.97
N ARG A 50 -4.08 7.89 -25.84
CA ARG A 50 -3.48 8.90 -26.72
C ARG A 50 -3.48 8.47 -28.18
N GLU A 51 -3.13 7.21 -28.44
CA GLU A 51 -3.17 6.61 -29.78
C GLU A 51 -4.61 6.59 -30.33
N ALA A 52 -5.60 6.17 -29.55
CA ALA A 52 -7.01 6.15 -29.97
C ALA A 52 -7.55 7.55 -30.31
N VAL A 53 -7.24 8.56 -29.49
CA VAL A 53 -7.62 9.96 -29.74
C VAL A 53 -6.95 10.47 -31.02
N TYR A 54 -5.66 10.17 -31.20
CA TYR A 54 -4.92 10.56 -32.39
C TYR A 54 -5.49 9.91 -33.66
N ASP A 55 -5.73 8.61 -33.62
CA ASP A 55 -6.28 7.83 -34.74
C ASP A 55 -7.69 8.29 -35.11
N MET A 56 -8.52 8.59 -34.09
CA MET A 56 -9.83 9.20 -34.29
C MET A 56 -9.71 10.54 -35.02
N GLY A 57 -8.87 11.46 -34.54
CA GLY A 57 -8.65 12.76 -35.18
C GLY A 57 -8.14 12.63 -36.61
N ALA A 58 -7.17 11.74 -36.85
CA ALA A 58 -6.64 11.45 -38.18
C ALA A 58 -7.70 10.85 -39.11
N SER A 59 -8.60 10.02 -38.59
CA SER A 59 -9.72 9.47 -39.35
C SER A 59 -10.73 10.56 -39.71
N VAL A 60 -11.16 11.36 -38.72
CA VAL A 60 -12.15 12.45 -38.92
C VAL A 60 -11.63 13.46 -39.91
N TYR A 61 -10.38 13.90 -39.78
CA TYR A 61 -9.75 14.83 -40.71
C TYR A 61 -9.73 14.29 -42.14
N ARG A 62 -9.32 13.03 -42.33
CA ARG A 62 -9.30 12.40 -43.66
C ARG A 62 -10.69 12.29 -44.26
N THR A 63 -11.67 11.82 -43.50
CA THR A 63 -13.05 11.69 -43.98
C THR A 63 -13.62 13.04 -44.37
N PHE A 64 -13.44 14.07 -43.54
CA PHE A 64 -13.91 15.41 -43.84
C PHE A 64 -13.22 16.01 -45.07
N LYS A 65 -11.90 15.85 -45.20
CA LYS A 65 -11.13 16.33 -46.36
C LYS A 65 -11.62 15.74 -47.69
N HIS A 66 -12.03 14.47 -47.71
CA HIS A 66 -12.45 13.79 -48.94
C HIS A 66 -13.94 13.89 -49.23
N THR A 67 -14.80 13.91 -48.21
CA THR A 67 -16.26 13.84 -48.36
C THR A 67 -16.99 15.13 -48.01
N GLY A 68 -16.30 16.08 -47.34
CA GLY A 68 -16.90 17.29 -46.78
C GLY A 68 -17.84 17.03 -45.59
N LYS A 69 -17.90 15.79 -45.09
CA LYS A 69 -18.84 15.37 -44.05
C LYS A 69 -18.09 14.68 -42.90
N VAL A 70 -18.65 14.83 -41.71
CA VAL A 70 -18.29 14.02 -40.54
C VAL A 70 -19.44 13.05 -40.29
N VAL A 71 -19.13 11.76 -40.17
CA VAL A 71 -20.12 10.73 -39.84
C VAL A 71 -20.18 10.61 -38.33
N GLU A 72 -21.25 11.13 -37.74
CA GLU A 72 -21.44 11.22 -36.28
C GLU A 72 -21.36 9.85 -35.60
N ASP A 73 -22.00 8.82 -36.16
CA ASP A 73 -21.96 7.45 -35.62
C ASP A 73 -20.54 6.90 -35.48
N THR A 74 -19.67 7.18 -36.46
CA THR A 74 -18.26 6.77 -36.44
C THR A 74 -17.50 7.49 -35.33
N VAL A 75 -17.78 8.78 -35.12
CA VAL A 75 -17.17 9.56 -34.04
C VAL A 75 -17.66 9.07 -32.68
N ALA A 76 -18.98 8.86 -32.54
CA ALA A 76 -19.58 8.34 -31.32
C ALA A 76 -19.00 6.98 -30.91
N ALA A 77 -18.83 6.06 -31.87
CA ALA A 77 -18.20 4.77 -31.62
C ALA A 77 -16.75 4.91 -31.12
N ARG A 78 -15.96 5.82 -31.72
CA ARG A 78 -14.57 6.08 -31.29
C ARG A 78 -14.50 6.73 -29.92
N CYS A 79 -15.41 7.66 -29.61
CA CYS A 79 -15.54 8.23 -28.27
C CYS A 79 -15.85 7.15 -27.24
N ALA A 80 -16.80 6.26 -27.52
CA ALA A 80 -17.13 5.15 -26.62
C ALA A 80 -15.93 4.20 -26.38
N ASP A 81 -15.06 3.98 -27.37
CA ASP A 81 -13.81 3.24 -27.19
C ASP A 81 -12.85 3.96 -26.24
N ILE A 82 -12.71 5.27 -26.40
CA ILE A 82 -11.85 6.12 -25.56
C ILE A 82 -12.38 6.16 -24.12
N ASP A 83 -13.69 6.34 -23.94
CA ASP A 83 -14.35 6.37 -22.63
C ASP A 83 -14.15 5.06 -21.85
N ARG A 84 -14.16 3.93 -22.55
CA ARG A 84 -13.84 2.62 -21.96
C ARG A 84 -12.39 2.58 -21.46
N ILE A 85 -11.44 3.06 -22.25
CA ILE A 85 -10.03 3.13 -21.84
C ILE A 85 -9.87 4.07 -20.64
N GLU A 86 -10.56 5.21 -20.62
CA GLU A 86 -10.53 6.15 -19.49
C GLU A 86 -11.12 5.53 -18.22
N SER A 87 -12.22 4.80 -18.33
CA SER A 87 -12.82 4.07 -17.22
C SER A 87 -11.85 3.02 -16.65
N GLU A 88 -11.18 2.24 -17.52
CA GLU A 88 -10.14 1.29 -17.09
C GLU A 88 -9.00 2.01 -16.36
N ILE A 89 -8.53 3.17 -16.85
CA ILE A 89 -7.48 3.96 -16.20
C ILE A 89 -7.91 4.36 -14.78
N ASP A 90 -9.14 4.82 -14.61
CA ASP A 90 -9.63 5.29 -13.32
C ASP A 90 -9.85 4.14 -12.33
N GLU A 91 -10.31 2.97 -12.78
CA GLU A 91 -10.34 1.74 -11.98
C GLU A 91 -8.93 1.37 -11.48
N TRP A 92 -7.93 1.40 -12.36
CA TRP A 92 -6.55 1.09 -11.98
C TRP A 92 -5.96 2.13 -11.00
N LYS A 93 -6.32 3.41 -11.12
CA LYS A 93 -5.93 4.43 -10.14
C LYS A 93 -6.59 4.18 -8.79
N GLU A 94 -7.84 3.74 -8.75
CA GLU A 94 -8.51 3.41 -7.50
C GLU A 94 -7.88 2.16 -6.85
N ASN A 95 -7.58 1.15 -7.65
CA ASN A 95 -6.82 -0.02 -7.19
C ASN A 95 -5.46 0.36 -6.59
N LEU A 96 -4.77 1.35 -7.16
CA LEU A 96 -3.52 1.86 -6.58
C LEU A 96 -3.72 2.46 -5.18
N LYS A 97 -4.79 3.24 -4.98
CA LYS A 97 -5.13 3.78 -3.65
C LYS A 97 -5.39 2.65 -2.65
N LEU A 98 -6.15 1.63 -3.06
CA LEU A 98 -6.46 0.47 -2.24
C LEU A 98 -5.20 -0.30 -1.82
N VAL A 99 -4.24 -0.49 -2.74
CA VAL A 99 -2.95 -1.13 -2.42
C VAL A 99 -2.21 -0.37 -1.32
N HIS A 100 -2.10 0.96 -1.44
CA HIS A 100 -1.46 1.80 -0.41
C HIS A 100 -2.21 1.77 0.93
N MET A 101 -3.54 1.87 0.92
CA MET A 101 -4.36 1.79 2.13
C MET A 101 -4.21 0.44 2.84
N ASN A 102 -4.23 -0.65 2.09
CA ASN A 102 -4.09 -2.01 2.64
C ASN A 102 -2.69 -2.23 3.22
N ALA A 103 -1.64 -1.76 2.55
CA ALA A 103 -0.28 -1.82 3.07
C ALA A 103 -0.12 -0.98 4.35
N ALA A 104 -0.66 0.24 4.37
CA ALA A 104 -0.65 1.09 5.56
C ALA A 104 -1.40 0.45 6.75
N LYS A 105 -2.58 -0.14 6.51
CA LYS A 105 -3.35 -0.87 7.53
C LYS A 105 -2.61 -2.10 8.05
N ALA A 106 -2.00 -2.88 7.15
CA ALA A 106 -1.20 -4.04 7.52
C ALA A 106 0.02 -3.64 8.37
N LEU A 107 0.76 -2.60 7.97
CA LEU A 107 1.88 -2.06 8.75
C LEU A 107 1.43 -1.50 10.10
N GLY A 108 0.28 -0.83 10.16
CA GLY A 108 -0.33 -0.36 11.41
C GLY A 108 -0.67 -1.50 12.37
N SER A 109 -1.22 -2.60 11.86
CA SER A 109 -1.51 -3.79 12.67
C SER A 109 -0.24 -4.44 13.24
N VAL A 110 0.84 -4.52 12.45
CA VAL A 110 2.14 -5.04 12.90
C VAL A 110 2.75 -4.15 13.99
N LYS A 111 2.58 -2.82 13.89
CA LYS A 111 3.01 -1.88 14.94
C LYS A 111 2.15 -1.99 16.20
N ALA A 112 0.84 -2.16 16.08
CA ALA A 112 -0.07 -2.32 17.22
C ALA A 112 0.22 -3.61 18.01
N LEU A 113 0.55 -4.71 17.31
CA LEU A 113 1.05 -5.96 17.90
C LEU A 113 2.39 -5.81 18.63
N ALA A 114 3.13 -4.73 18.37
CA ALA A 114 4.44 -4.48 18.95
C ALA A 114 4.40 -3.49 20.13
N LYS A 115 3.24 -2.91 20.45
CA LYS A 115 3.13 -2.04 21.63
C LYS A 115 3.18 -2.94 22.88
N PRO A 116 4.15 -2.74 23.78
CA PRO A 116 4.21 -3.50 25.02
C PRO A 116 2.93 -3.26 25.81
N ARG A 117 2.37 -4.33 26.39
CA ARG A 117 1.18 -4.24 27.22
C ARG A 117 1.55 -3.51 28.50
N ILE A 118 0.79 -2.47 28.82
CA ILE A 118 0.96 -1.74 30.08
C ILE A 118 0.39 -2.64 31.18
N ALA A 119 1.26 -3.12 32.06
CA ALA A 119 0.90 -3.97 33.20
C ALA A 119 0.39 -3.15 34.38
N ALA A 120 1.01 -2.00 34.63
CA ALA A 120 0.75 -1.17 35.81
C ALA A 120 1.21 0.28 35.58
N PHE A 121 0.90 1.15 36.53
CA PHE A 121 1.49 2.47 36.65
C PHE A 121 2.38 2.51 37.88
N CYS A 122 3.55 3.12 37.78
CA CYS A 122 4.44 3.35 38.90
C CYS A 122 3.89 4.48 39.79
N ASP A 123 4.29 4.53 41.06
CA ASP A 123 3.99 5.63 41.98
C ASP A 123 4.47 7.00 41.45
N CYS A 124 5.46 7.03 40.57
CA CYS A 124 5.91 8.25 39.90
C CYS A 124 5.04 8.65 38.68
N GLY A 125 3.96 7.91 38.40
CA GLY A 125 3.03 8.15 37.29
C GLY A 125 3.45 7.56 35.95
N ALA A 126 4.57 6.83 35.88
CA ALA A 126 5.06 6.23 34.62
C ALA A 126 4.36 4.91 34.29
N GLU A 127 4.08 4.68 33.00
CA GLU A 127 3.58 3.40 32.50
C GLU A 127 4.65 2.30 32.66
N ILE A 128 4.25 1.16 33.20
CA ILE A 128 5.10 -0.02 33.37
C ILE A 128 4.67 -1.07 32.37
N GLU A 129 5.63 -1.53 31.56
CA GLU A 129 5.43 -2.61 30.61
C GLU A 129 5.39 -3.98 31.31
N GLU A 130 4.58 -4.93 30.82
CA GLU A 130 4.56 -6.32 31.28
C GLU A 130 5.98 -6.93 31.29
N GLY A 131 6.47 -7.29 32.48
CA GLY A 131 7.80 -7.88 32.69
C GLY A 131 8.93 -6.91 33.03
N ALA A 132 8.66 -5.60 33.16
CA ALA A 132 9.65 -4.64 33.62
C ALA A 132 9.99 -4.87 35.11
N ARG A 133 11.29 -5.05 35.42
CA ARG A 133 11.79 -5.16 36.82
C ARG A 133 11.94 -3.80 37.50
N TYR A 134 12.12 -2.74 36.73
CA TYR A 134 12.35 -1.38 37.21
C TYR A 134 11.45 -0.40 36.45
N CYS A 135 11.04 0.67 37.13
CA CYS A 135 10.39 1.79 36.46
C CYS A 135 11.40 2.52 35.54
N GLY A 136 11.09 2.68 34.25
CA GLY A 136 11.98 3.36 33.30
C GLY A 136 12.22 4.86 33.57
N GLN A 137 11.46 5.47 34.48
CA GLN A 137 11.53 6.90 34.77
C GLN A 137 12.09 7.23 36.16
N CYS A 138 11.75 6.45 37.19
CA CYS A 138 12.27 6.64 38.55
C CYS A 138 13.25 5.55 39.00
N TYR A 139 13.51 4.53 38.16
CA TYR A 139 14.43 3.42 38.41
C TYR A 139 14.18 2.61 39.69
N LYS A 140 13.00 2.79 40.32
CA LYS A 140 12.58 1.97 41.46
C LYS A 140 12.23 0.57 41.00
N GLU A 141 12.62 -0.40 41.81
CA GLU A 141 12.29 -1.81 41.62
C GLU A 141 10.79 -2.03 41.86
N LEU A 142 10.17 -2.80 40.97
CA LEU A 142 8.75 -3.09 40.99
C LEU A 142 8.55 -4.40 41.76
N ASN A 143 7.89 -4.31 42.92
CA ASN A 143 7.53 -5.48 43.75
C ASN A 143 6.31 -6.21 43.19
#